data_AF-A0A1Z9I0G1-F1
#
_entry.id   AF-A0A1Z9I0G1-F1
#
_cell.length_a   1.000
_cell.length_b   1.000
_cell.length_c   1.000
_cell.angle_alpha   90.00
_cell.angle_beta   90.00
_cell.angle_gamma   90.00
#
_symmetry.space_group_name_H-M   'P 1'
#
loop_
_entity.id
_entity.type
_entity.pdbx_description
1 polymer ?
#
loop_
_entity_poly.entity_id
_entity_poly.type
_entity_poly.pdbx_seq_one_letter_code
_entity_poly.pdbx_strand_id
1 'polypeptide(L)' 'MIYVKVYKNNYEKAISKFKKKVKESKLLVELREREFYTKKSTKRKEKKAKARLRQKNHIEN' A
#
# COMPACT_ATOMS: atom_id res chain seq x y z
N MET A 1 0.51 2.60 15.69
CA MET A 1 0.96 1.24 16.01
C MET A 1 -0.06 0.25 15.47
N ILE A 2 0.31 -0.68 14.57
CA ILE A 2 -0.63 -1.64 13.97
C ILE A 2 -0.69 -2.88 14.87
N TYR A 3 -1.86 -3.17 15.40
CA TYR A 3 -2.09 -4.31 16.29
C TYR A 3 -3.34 -5.10 15.86
N VAL A 4 -3.25 -6.42 15.99
CA VAL A 4 -4.34 -7.36 15.69
C VAL A 4 -4.40 -8.40 16.80
N LYS A 5 -5.53 -8.47 17.51
CA LYS A 5 -5.83 -9.54 18.47
C LYS A 5 -6.17 -10.82 17.71
N VAL A 6 -5.58 -11.94 18.14
CA VAL A 6 -5.96 -13.27 17.66
C VAL A 6 -7.15 -13.74 18.49
N TYR A 7 -8.17 -14.28 17.81
CA TYR A 7 -9.34 -14.85 18.47
C TYR A 7 -9.45 -16.33 18.12
N LYS A 8 -9.80 -17.17 19.10
CA LYS A 8 -10.09 -18.60 18.92
C LYS A 8 -8.96 -19.37 18.20
N ASN A 9 -7.70 -19.05 18.49
CA ASN A 9 -6.51 -19.65 17.87
C ASN A 9 -6.44 -19.57 16.32
N ASN A 10 -7.25 -18.71 15.68
CA ASN A 10 -7.23 -18.60 14.23
C ASN A 10 -6.14 -17.63 13.76
N TYR A 11 -4.92 -18.15 13.68
CA TYR A 11 -3.73 -17.38 13.31
C TYR A 11 -3.73 -16.91 11.87
N GLU A 12 -4.14 -17.75 10.91
CA GLU A 12 -4.15 -17.41 9.49
C GLU A 12 -5.03 -16.19 9.20
N LYS A 13 -6.24 -16.16 9.79
CA LYS A 13 -7.16 -15.03 9.64
C LYS A 13 -6.60 -13.76 10.30
N ALA A 14 -5.92 -13.89 11.44
CA ALA A 14 -5.27 -12.76 12.10
C ALA A 14 -4.11 -12.20 11.28
N ILE A 15 -3.27 -13.06 10.69
CA ILE A 15 -2.17 -12.68 9.80
C ILE A 15 -2.70 -11.98 8.54
N SER A 16 -3.76 -12.51 7.92
CA SER A 16 -4.40 -11.89 6.75
C SER A 16 -4.94 -10.49 7.08
N LYS A 17 -5.64 -10.35 8.21
CA LYS A 17 -6.10 -9.04 8.71
C LYS A 17 -4.93 -8.08 8.97
N PHE A 18 -3.84 -8.56 9.54
CA PHE A 18 -2.65 -7.75 9.78
C PHE A 18 -2.03 -7.27 8.46
N LYS A 19 -1.81 -8.17 7.49
CA LYS A 19 -1.33 -7.84 6.14
C LYS A 19 -2.22 -6.79 5.47
N LYS A 20 -3.55 -6.93 5.58
CA LYS A 20 -4.50 -5.94 5.06
C LYS A 20 -4.33 -4.57 5.72
N LYS A 21 -4.28 -4.50 7.06
CA LYS A 21 -4.04 -3.24 7.80
C LYS A 21 -2.70 -2.59 7.43
N VAL A 22 -1.63 -3.37 7.29
CA VAL A 22 -0.31 -2.86 6.84
C VAL A 22 -0.40 -2.30 5.43
N LYS A 23 -1.07 -3.00 4.51
CA LYS A 23 -1.27 -2.52 3.13
C LYS A 23 -2.09 -1.23 3.09
N GLU A 24 -3.15 -1.12 3.88
CA GLU A 24 -4.00 0.07 3.99
C GLU A 24 -3.25 1.27 4.55
N SER A 25 -2.33 1.05 5.51
CA SER A 25 -1.52 2.11 6.09
C SER A 25 -0.53 2.76 5.11
N LYS A 26 -0.28 2.15 3.94
CA LYS A 26 0.70 2.59 2.93
C LYS A 26 2.14 2.80 3.44
N LEU A 27 2.45 2.37 4.66
CA LEU A 27 3.75 2.53 5.31
C LEU A 27 4.91 2.02 4.46
N LEU A 28 4.77 0.82 3.88
CA LEU A 28 5.81 0.20 3.06
C LEU A 28 6.05 0.93 1.73
N VAL A 29 5.08 1.68 1.23
CA VAL A 29 5.25 2.51 0.03
C VAL A 29 6.00 3.77 0.39
N GLU A 30 5.62 4.40 1.50
CA GLU A 30 6.25 5.62 1.99
C GLU A 30 7.73 5.42 2.34
N LEU A 31 8.08 4.32 3.02
CA LEU A 31 9.48 4.01 3.34
C LEU A 31 10.32 3.92 2.07
N ARG A 32 9.83 3.22 1.05
CA ARG A 32 10.51 3.10 -0.25
C ARG A 32 10.65 4.44 -0.97
N GLU A 33 9.63 5.29 -0.92
CA GLU A 33 9.69 6.65 -1.50
C GLU A 33 10.64 7.60 -0.75
N ARG A 34 11.02 7.24 0.49
CA ARG A 34 11.98 7.99 1.33
C ARG A 34 13.40 7.45 1.27
N GLU A 35 13.63 6.24 0.74
CA GLU A 35 14.98 5.65 0.61
C GLU A 35 15.93 6.56 -0.19
N PHE A 36 15.41 7.24 -1.24
CA PHE A 36 16.21 8.10 -2.10
C PHE A 36 15.53 9.45 -2.36
N TYR A 37 16.33 10.50 -2.58
CA TYR A 37 15.82 11.77 -3.05
C TYR A 37 15.32 11.64 -4.50
N THR A 38 14.03 11.92 -4.70
CA THR A 38 13.43 12.02 -6.04
C THR A 38 12.97 13.45 -6.28
N LYS A 39 13.36 14.04 -7.42
CA LYS A 39 12.97 15.39 -7.81
C LYS A 39 11.44 15.55 -7.81
N LYS A 40 10.95 16.74 -7.43
CA LYS A 40 9.50 17.02 -7.38
C LYS A 40 8.78 16.75 -8.71
N SER A 41 9.45 16.99 -9.84
CA SER A 41 8.89 16.74 -11.18
C SER A 41 8.68 15.25 -11.48
N THR A 42 9.66 14.41 -11.16
CA THR A 42 9.58 12.96 -11.38
C THR A 42 8.53 12.33 -10.47
N LYS A 43 8.48 12.73 -9.19
CA LYS A 43 7.40 12.33 -8.26
C LYS A 43 6.00 12.64 -8.83
N ARG A 44 5.81 13.84 -9.41
CA ARG A 44 4.53 14.25 -10.03
C ARG A 44 4.20 13.41 -11.27
N LYS A 45 5.19 13.12 -12.12
CA LYS A 45 5.01 12.29 -13.33
C LYS A 45 4.57 10.87 -12.97
N GLU A 46 5.25 10.24 -12.01
CA GLU A 46 4.90 8.91 -11.52
C GLU A 46 3.51 8.85 -10.90
N LYS A 47 3.14 9.85 -10.08
CA LYS A 47 1.79 9.92 -9.49
C LYS A 47 0.70 9.95 -10.57
N LYS A 48 0.89 10.75 -11.63
CA LYS A 48 -0.05 10.81 -12.76
C LYS A 48 -0.11 9.49 -13.54
N ALA A 49 1.04 8.87 -13.81
CA ALA A 49 1.10 7.58 -14.50
C ALA A 49 0.39 6.47 -13.71
N LYS A 50 0.65 6.39 -12.39
CA LYS A 50 -0.02 5.44 -11.47
C LYS A 50 -1.54 5.66 -11.45
N ALA A 51 -2.02 6.90 -11.48
CA ALA A 51 -3.46 7.18 -11.52
C ALA A 51 -4.11 6.72 -12.83
N ARG A 52 -3.48 6.98 -13.97
CA ARG A 52 -3.96 6.52 -15.29
C ARG A 52 -4.03 5.00 -15.36
N LEU A 53 -3.00 4.30 -14.88
CA LEU A 53 -2.98 2.84 -14.84
C LEU A 53 -4.12 2.28 -13.98
N ARG A 54 -4.39 2.89 -12.81
CA ARG A 54 -5.52 2.47 -11.95
C ARG A 54 -6.86 2.64 -12.66
N GLN A 55 -7.05 3.75 -13.37
CA GLN A 55 -8.27 3.99 -14.13
C GLN A 55 -8.43 2.96 -15.25
N LYS A 56 -7.37 2.68 -15.99
CA LYS A 56 -7.37 1.66 -17.05
C LYS A 56 -7.78 0.30 -16.49
N ASN A 57 -7.14 -0.14 -15.41
CA ASN A 57 -7.46 -1.42 -14.76
C ASN A 57 -8.89 -1.46 -14.19
N HIS A 58 -9.48 -0.31 -13.84
CA HIS A 58 -10.86 -0.25 -13.38
C HIS A 58 -11.87 -0.38 -14.51
N ILE A 59 -11.53 0.11 -15.71
CA ILE A 59 -12.39 0.01 -16.91
C ILE A 59 -12.31 -1.40 -17.52
N GLU A 60 -11.17 -2.07 -17.42
CA GLU A 60 -10.96 -3.42 -17.97
C GLU A 60 -11.55 -4.55 -17.11
N ASN A 61 -11.92 -4.29 -15.85
CA ASN A 61 -12.62 -5.24 -14.97
C ASN A 61 -14.12 -4.97 -14.95
#